data_AF-A0A397TTD2-F1
#
_entry.id   AF-A0A397TTD2-F1
#
_cell.length_a   1.000
_cell.length_b   1.000
_cell.length_c   1.000
_cell.angle_alpha   90.00
_cell.angle_beta   90.00
_cell.angle_gamma   90.00
#
_symmetry.space_group_name_H-M   'P 1'
#
loop_
_entity.id
_entity.type
_entity.pdbx_description
1 polymer ?
#
loop_
_entity_poly.entity_id
_entity_poly.type
_entity_poly.pdbx_seq_one_letter_code
_entity_poly.pdbx_strand_id
1 'polypeptide(L)'
;MIKVSTSGKKKGTQKYQNFYAFRANKNSKKTKLINLLPINSVYKRCKNIIEWRKKFKRYKLLKTPKRCVCYEEKTIKEAYHILCNKCAKDKGVCAKCQGSEDIVV
;
A
#
# COMPACT_ATOMS: atom_id res chain seq x y z
N MET A 1 -44.23 -13.05 -6.97
CA MET A 1 -44.03 -12.76 -5.54
C MET A 1 -42.81 -11.85 -5.39
N ILE A 2 -43.00 -10.59 -4.99
CA ILE A 2 -41.93 -9.61 -4.82
C ILE A 2 -41.33 -9.81 -3.42
N LYS A 3 -40.04 -10.14 -3.33
CA LYS A 3 -39.32 -10.23 -2.05
C LYS A 3 -38.94 -8.82 -1.60
N VAL A 4 -39.68 -8.26 -0.65
CA VAL A 4 -39.30 -7.01 0.04
C VAL A 4 -38.23 -7.34 1.08
N SER A 5 -37.01 -6.85 0.90
CA SER A 5 -35.94 -7.01 1.88
C SER A 5 -36.29 -6.24 3.15
N THR A 6 -36.52 -6.95 4.25
CA THR A 6 -36.68 -6.34 5.57
C THR A 6 -35.41 -5.60 5.96
N SER A 7 -35.56 -4.30 6.21
CA SER A 7 -34.49 -3.39 6.65
C SER A 7 -33.82 -3.90 7.93
N GLY A 8 -32.57 -4.35 7.80
CA GLY A 8 -31.77 -4.83 8.92
C GLY A 8 -31.56 -3.76 10.00
N LYS A 9 -31.55 -4.16 11.27
CA LYS A 9 -31.28 -3.29 12.43
C LYS A 9 -30.00 -2.47 12.20
N LYS A 10 -30.10 -1.14 12.28
CA LYS A 10 -28.95 -0.23 12.20
C LYS A 10 -27.97 -0.56 13.33
N LYS A 11 -26.73 -0.97 12.99
CA LYS A 11 -25.66 -1.09 13.99
C LYS A 11 -25.45 0.28 14.65
N GLY A 12 -25.52 0.31 15.98
CA GLY A 12 -25.17 1.50 16.76
C GLY A 12 -23.75 1.95 16.48
N THR A 13 -23.47 3.24 16.69
CA THR A 13 -22.13 3.79 16.52
C THR A 13 -21.13 3.11 17.45
N GLN A 14 -19.86 3.00 17.01
CA GLN A 14 -18.77 2.51 17.84
C GLN A 14 -18.74 3.23 19.20
N LYS A 15 -18.74 2.47 20.32
CA LYS A 15 -18.71 3.02 21.69
C LYS A 15 -17.50 3.94 21.91
N TYR A 16 -16.36 3.60 21.33
CA TYR A 16 -15.12 4.37 21.40
C TYR A 16 -14.85 5.05 20.07
N GLN A 17 -15.28 6.30 19.95
CA GLN A 17 -14.99 7.14 18.79
C GLN A 17 -13.60 7.76 18.93
N ASN A 18 -12.84 7.84 17.84
CA ASN A 18 -11.54 8.52 17.84
C ASN A 18 -11.76 10.04 17.77
N PHE A 19 -11.64 10.74 18.91
CA PHE A 19 -11.81 12.20 18.98
C PHE A 19 -10.63 12.99 18.42
N TYR A 20 -9.45 12.37 18.34
CA TYR A 20 -8.23 12.99 17.84
C TYR A 20 -7.66 12.20 16.66
N ALA A 21 -7.14 12.94 15.67
CA ALA A 21 -6.39 12.33 14.57
C ALA A 21 -5.03 11.82 15.07
N PHE A 22 -4.59 10.68 14.55
CA PHE A 22 -3.26 10.16 14.81
C PHE A 22 -2.18 11.18 14.41
N ARG A 23 -1.25 11.47 15.33
CA ARG A 23 -0.11 12.37 15.10
C ARG A 23 1.20 11.60 15.23
N ALA A 24 2.00 11.62 14.17
CA ALA A 24 3.32 11.02 14.16
C ALA A 24 4.35 11.90 14.87
N ASN A 25 5.20 11.31 15.73
CA ASN A 25 6.43 11.97 16.18
C ASN A 25 7.31 12.36 14.98
N LYS A 26 7.53 13.67 14.81
CA LYS A 26 8.26 14.30 13.69
C LYS A 26 9.78 14.08 13.75
N ASN A 27 10.33 13.78 14.93
CA ASN A 27 11.78 13.67 15.15
C ASN A 27 12.33 12.26 14.92
N SER A 28 11.47 11.28 14.60
CA SER A 28 11.91 9.91 14.34
C SER A 28 12.74 9.82 13.05
N LYS A 29 14.04 9.52 13.19
CA LYS A 29 14.96 9.26 12.05
C LYS A 29 14.40 8.23 11.07
N LYS A 30 13.82 7.14 11.60
CA LYS A 30 13.20 6.07 10.79
C LYS A 30 11.99 6.57 10.00
N THR A 31 11.12 7.38 10.59
CA THR A 31 9.95 7.94 9.87
C THR A 31 10.40 8.89 8.77
N LYS A 32 11.41 9.73 9.01
CA LYS A 32 12.01 10.60 7.98
C LYS A 32 12.51 9.78 6.79
N LEU A 33 13.28 8.72 7.04
CA LEU A 33 13.77 7.83 5.99
C LEU A 33 12.64 7.18 5.19
N ILE A 34 11.62 6.64 5.85
CA ILE A 34 10.46 6.00 5.20
C ILE A 34 9.70 6.99 4.29
N ASN A 35 9.55 8.24 4.74
CA ASN A 35 8.86 9.27 3.97
C ASN A 35 9.63 9.67 2.70
N LEU A 36 10.96 9.66 2.76
CA LEU A 36 11.82 9.97 1.61
C LEU A 36 11.86 8.85 0.55
N LEU A 37 11.56 7.60 0.91
CA LEU A 37 11.56 6.50 -0.06
C LEU A 37 10.56 6.78 -1.19
N PRO A 38 10.92 6.67 -2.46
CA PRO A 38 9.96 6.83 -3.54
C PRO A 38 8.96 5.65 -3.58
N ILE A 39 7.79 5.89 -4.16
CA ILE A 39 6.78 4.86 -4.42
C ILE A 39 6.60 4.84 -5.94
N ASN A 40 7.33 3.94 -6.60
CA ASN A 40 7.40 3.87 -8.05
C ASN A 40 6.61 2.67 -8.59
N SER A 41 6.28 2.70 -9.88
CA SER A 41 5.77 1.55 -10.63
C SER A 41 4.48 0.94 -10.05
N VAL A 42 3.62 1.76 -9.43
CA VAL A 42 2.32 1.32 -8.88
C VAL A 42 1.22 2.30 -9.28
N TYR A 43 0.03 1.79 -9.58
CA TYR A 43 -1.12 2.64 -9.87
C TYR A 43 -1.71 3.26 -8.60
N LYS A 44 -2.62 4.22 -8.80
CA LYS A 44 -3.18 5.11 -7.77
C LYS A 44 -3.68 4.39 -6.52
N ARG A 45 -4.48 3.32 -6.66
CA ARG A 45 -5.00 2.56 -5.51
C ARG A 45 -3.88 1.95 -4.67
N CYS A 46 -2.88 1.33 -5.32
CA CYS A 46 -1.76 0.73 -4.61
C CYS A 46 -0.85 1.77 -3.98
N LYS A 47 -0.63 2.90 -4.67
CA LYS A 47 0.08 4.06 -4.12
C LYS A 47 -0.57 4.55 -2.82
N ASN A 48 -1.89 4.74 -2.81
CA ASN A 48 -2.65 5.16 -1.63
C ASN A 48 -2.49 4.19 -0.45
N ILE A 49 -2.49 2.87 -0.71
CA ILE A 49 -2.27 1.86 0.34
C ILE A 49 -0.87 2.00 0.95
N ILE A 50 0.15 2.22 0.12
CA ILE A 50 1.54 2.37 0.58
C ILE A 50 1.71 3.69 1.33
N GLU A 51 1.19 4.80 0.80
CA GLU A 51 1.19 6.11 1.45
C GLU A 51 0.48 6.08 2.80
N TRP A 52 -0.67 5.41 2.89
CA TRP A 52 -1.37 5.20 4.16
C TRP A 52 -0.48 4.46 5.16
N ARG A 53 0.22 3.40 4.73
CA ARG A 53 1.16 2.67 5.59
C ARG A 53 2.30 3.58 6.07
N LYS A 54 2.82 4.48 5.23
CA LYS A 54 3.82 5.48 5.65
C LYS A 54 3.26 6.46 6.67
N LYS A 55 2.11 7.08 6.35
CA LYS A 55 1.43 8.08 7.19
C LYS A 55 1.14 7.57 8.60
N PHE A 56 0.67 6.33 8.71
CA PHE A 56 0.31 5.70 9.99
C PHE A 56 1.43 4.86 10.61
N LYS A 57 2.69 5.00 10.15
CA LYS A 57 3.85 4.24 10.66
C LYS A 57 3.69 2.71 10.63
N ARG A 58 2.87 2.19 9.71
CA ARG A 58 2.67 0.74 9.48
C ARG A 58 3.54 0.20 8.34
N TYR A 59 4.42 1.03 7.77
CA TYR A 59 5.34 0.66 6.70
C TYR A 59 6.51 -0.17 7.24
N LYS A 60 6.70 -1.36 6.67
CA LYS A 60 7.78 -2.30 7.00
C LYS A 60 8.83 -2.25 5.89
N LEU A 61 10.03 -1.79 6.23
CA LEU A 61 11.19 -1.86 5.33
C LEU A 61 11.62 -3.32 5.12
N LEU A 62 12.20 -3.59 3.96
CA LEU A 62 12.90 -4.83 3.70
C LEU A 62 14.27 -4.80 4.39
N LYS A 63 14.66 -5.91 5.03
CA LYS A 63 16.04 -6.10 5.53
C LYS A 63 16.95 -6.59 4.40
N THR A 64 16.42 -7.43 3.52
CA THR A 64 17.12 -8.02 2.38
C THR A 64 16.26 -7.84 1.12
N PRO A 65 16.85 -7.75 -0.07
CA PRO A 65 16.09 -7.69 -1.30
C PRO A 65 15.18 -8.91 -1.46
N LYS A 66 13.95 -8.69 -1.91
CA LYS A 66 12.95 -9.75 -2.12
C LYS A 66 13.11 -10.35 -3.52
N ARG A 67 12.76 -11.64 -3.66
CA ARG A 67 12.72 -12.32 -4.96
C ARG A 67 11.60 -11.75 -5.85
N CYS A 68 11.95 -11.49 -7.10
CA CYS A 68 11.00 -11.05 -8.12
C CYS A 68 10.24 -12.24 -8.72
N VAL A 69 8.94 -12.09 -8.96
CA VAL A 69 8.13 -13.15 -9.60
C VAL A 69 8.52 -13.41 -11.07
N CYS A 70 9.16 -12.45 -11.75
CA CYS A 70 9.50 -12.59 -13.18
C CYS A 70 10.84 -13.28 -13.44
N TYR A 71 11.85 -13.02 -12.61
CA TYR A 71 13.22 -13.54 -12.78
C TYR A 71 13.64 -14.48 -11.64
N GLU A 72 12.83 -14.60 -10.59
CA GLU A 72 13.09 -15.37 -9.36
C GLU A 72 14.35 -14.98 -8.56
N GLU A 73 15.08 -13.97 -9.04
CA GLU A 73 16.23 -13.37 -8.38
C GLU A 73 15.84 -12.31 -7.35
N LYS A 74 16.74 -12.09 -6.36
CA LYS A 74 16.58 -11.10 -5.29
C LYS A 74 16.86 -9.67 -5.77
N THR A 75 16.00 -9.14 -6.64
CA THR A 75 16.18 -7.82 -7.26
C THR A 75 15.26 -6.73 -6.69
N ILE A 76 14.24 -7.09 -5.90
CA ILE A 76 13.27 -6.13 -5.37
C ILE A 76 13.84 -5.42 -4.15
N LYS A 77 14.07 -4.11 -4.29
CA LYS A 77 14.54 -3.22 -3.22
C LYS A 77 13.40 -2.49 -2.49
N GLU A 78 12.25 -2.33 -3.14
CA GLU A 78 11.10 -1.61 -2.61
C GLU A 78 10.18 -2.53 -1.81
N ALA A 79 9.70 -2.06 -0.67
CA ALA A 79 8.83 -2.87 0.17
C ALA A 79 7.44 -3.03 -0.47
N TYR A 80 6.82 -4.19 -0.22
CA TYR A 80 5.48 -4.56 -0.73
C TYR A 80 5.38 -4.81 -2.24
N HIS A 81 6.50 -4.76 -2.96
CA HIS A 81 6.53 -5.15 -4.36
C HIS A 81 6.62 -6.68 -4.51
N ILE A 82 6.04 -7.19 -5.58
CA ILE A 82 6.12 -8.58 -6.05
C ILE A 82 6.91 -8.68 -7.37
N LEU A 83 6.99 -7.58 -8.12
CA LEU A 83 7.82 -7.44 -9.30
C LEU A 83 8.92 -6.41 -9.10
N CYS A 84 10.01 -6.58 -9.83
CA CYS A 84 11.07 -5.60 -9.94
C CYS A 84 10.62 -4.40 -10.79
N ASN A 85 11.25 -3.23 -10.63
CA ASN A 85 10.88 -2.05 -11.42
C ASN A 85 11.06 -2.24 -12.93
N LYS A 86 12.10 -2.98 -13.36
CA LYS A 86 12.31 -3.33 -14.77
C LYS A 86 11.12 -4.14 -15.29
N CYS A 87 10.85 -5.25 -14.62
CA CYS A 87 9.74 -6.16 -14.87
C CYS A 87 8.37 -5.46 -14.95
N ALA A 88 8.10 -4.54 -14.03
CA ALA A 88 6.86 -3.78 -13.98
C ALA A 88 6.73 -2.81 -15.16
N LYS A 89 7.84 -2.16 -15.54
CA LYS A 89 7.91 -1.26 -16.69
C LYS A 89 7.76 -2.02 -18.01
N ASP A 90 8.48 -3.13 -18.17
CA ASP A 90 8.47 -3.94 -19.40
C ASP A 90 7.09 -4.53 -19.67
N LYS A 91 6.37 -4.93 -18.62
CA LYS A 91 5.02 -5.51 -18.72
C LYS A 91 3.91 -4.46 -18.64
N GLY A 92 4.22 -3.21 -18.29
CA GLY A 92 3.21 -2.18 -18.04
C GLY A 92 2.22 -2.54 -16.93
N VAL A 93 2.65 -3.26 -15.88
CA VAL A 93 1.78 -3.70 -14.77
C VAL A 93 2.24 -3.16 -13.41
N CYS A 94 1.31 -3.12 -12.45
CA CYS A 94 1.61 -2.73 -11.08
C CYS A 94 2.66 -3.63 -10.41
N ALA A 95 3.74 -3.04 -9.89
CA ALA A 95 4.79 -3.76 -9.19
C ALA A 95 4.33 -4.45 -7.89
N LYS A 96 3.19 -4.03 -7.32
CA LYS A 96 2.63 -4.57 -6.06
C LYS A 96 1.60 -5.67 -6.25
N CYS A 97 0.74 -5.60 -7.27
CA CYS A 97 -0.37 -6.56 -7.43
C CYS A 97 -0.61 -7.03 -8.87
N GLN A 98 0.26 -6.69 -9.83
CA GLN A 98 0.15 -7.12 -11.24
C GLN A 98 -1.12 -6.67 -11.98
N GLY A 99 -1.95 -5.80 -11.39
CA GLY A 99 -3.08 -5.21 -12.09
C GLY A 99 -2.63 -4.34 -13.27
N SER A 100 -3.43 -4.34 -14.33
CA SER A 100 -3.26 -3.59 -15.58
C SER A 100 -3.95 -2.21 -15.56
N GLU A 101 -4.31 -1.71 -14.38
CA GLU A 101 -4.84 -0.34 -14.22
C GLU A 101 -3.75 0.69 -14.56
N ASP A 102 -4.16 1.87 -15.05
CA ASP A 102 -3.27 2.96 -15.45
C ASP A 102 -2.21 3.26 -14.37
N ILE A 103 -0.95 2.97 -14.72
CA ILE A 103 0.19 3.26 -13.86
C ILE A 103 0.42 4.76 -13.88
N VAL A 104 0.27 5.39 -12.73
CA VAL A 104 0.64 6.80 -12.55
C VAL A 104 2.18 6.85 -12.56
N VAL A 105 2.74 7.30 -13.68
CA VAL A 105 4.19 7.58 -13.85
C VAL A 105 4.59 8.75 -12.96
#